data_AF-A0A3D5R9I6-F1
#
_entry.id   AF-A0A3D5R9I6-F1
#
_cell.length_a   1.000
_cell.length_b   1.000
_cell.length_c   1.000
_cell.angle_alpha   90.00
_cell.angle_beta   90.00
_cell.angle_gamma   90.00
#
_symmetry.space_group_name_H-M   'P 1'
#
loop_
_entity.id
_entity.type
_entity.pdbx_description
1 polymer ?
#
loop_
_entity_poly.entity_id
_entity_poly.type
_entity_poly.pdbx_seq_one_letter_code
_entity_poly.pdbx_strand_id
1 'polypeptide(L)'
;MIKKIQIENLYSDSFIDEIKDSTKNLKEDKSYNVIIEYYNEKILSSGQELENCEVSKDQLLLKKKIRNFYESKNINIKKLYILGSKDYTLMEEANFAVEEADTKEETKDIIWPCKEIFFYDGGKRILDDMLYNNEIDIVEYENQIKTLKYEFGLLDEFEDELYLN
;
A
#
# COMPACT_ATOMS: atom_id res chain seq x y z
N MET A 1 5.28 14.63 -5.97
CA MET A 1 4.81 15.44 -4.82
C MET A 1 4.44 14.48 -3.70
N ILE A 2 4.83 14.77 -2.47
CA ILE A 2 4.47 13.99 -1.28
C ILE A 2 3.97 14.97 -0.22
N LYS A 3 2.84 14.67 0.43
CA LYS A 3 2.22 15.49 1.47
C LYS A 3 1.63 14.57 2.54
N LYS A 4 1.77 14.96 3.80
CA LYS A 4 1.02 14.38 4.92
C LYS A 4 -0.29 15.13 5.09
N ILE A 5 -1.40 14.39 5.18
CA ILE A 5 -2.74 14.95 5.35
C ILE A 5 -3.27 14.44 6.67
N GLN A 6 -3.61 15.36 7.57
CA GLN A 6 -4.25 15.02 8.84
C GLN A 6 -5.62 14.37 8.59
N ILE A 7 -5.88 13.25 9.27
CA ILE A 7 -7.10 12.46 9.09
C ILE A 7 -7.92 12.46 10.37
N GLU A 8 -9.11 13.09 10.32
CA GLU A 8 -10.17 12.75 11.27
C GLU A 8 -10.90 11.47 10.85
N ASN A 9 -11.13 11.32 9.55
CA ASN A 9 -11.68 10.12 8.92
C ASN A 9 -11.26 10.06 7.44
N LEU A 10 -10.65 8.95 7.01
CA LEU A 10 -10.13 8.77 5.65
C LEU A 10 -11.20 8.89 4.55
N TYR A 11 -12.46 8.65 4.90
CA TYR A 11 -13.59 8.63 3.97
C TYR A 11 -14.41 9.93 3.98
N SER A 12 -14.03 10.87 4.84
CA SER A 12 -14.65 12.19 4.95
C SER A 12 -14.49 13.03 3.69
N ASP A 13 -15.42 13.96 3.48
CA ASP A 13 -15.31 14.90 2.37
C ASP A 13 -14.16 15.91 2.60
N SER A 14 -13.80 16.21 3.86
CA SER A 14 -12.65 17.07 4.19
C SER A 14 -11.32 16.46 3.73
N PHE A 15 -11.11 15.15 3.94
CA PHE A 15 -9.93 14.46 3.42
C PHE A 15 -9.86 14.54 1.90
N ILE A 16 -10.99 14.33 1.23
CA ILE A 16 -11.07 14.47 -0.23
C ILE A 16 -10.73 15.90 -0.64
N ASP A 17 -11.25 16.92 0.04
CA ASP A 17 -10.98 18.33 -0.28
C ASP A 17 -9.49 18.69 -0.10
N GLU A 18 -8.82 18.14 0.89
CA GLU A 18 -7.35 18.26 1.04
C GLU A 18 -6.59 17.66 -0.14
N ILE A 19 -7.01 16.48 -0.64
CA ILE A 19 -6.44 15.90 -1.87
C ILE A 19 -6.66 16.84 -3.06
N LYS A 20 -7.87 17.40 -3.20
CA LYS A 20 -8.19 18.33 -4.29
C LYS A 20 -7.31 19.57 -4.26
N ASP A 21 -7.16 20.20 -3.09
CA ASP A 21 -6.32 21.40 -2.96
C ASP A 21 -4.84 21.10 -3.25
N SER A 22 -4.36 19.95 -2.78
CA SER A 22 -2.98 19.49 -2.98
C SER A 22 -2.65 19.25 -4.46
N THR A 23 -3.66 19.00 -5.30
CA THR A 23 -3.49 18.65 -6.71
C THR A 23 -4.04 19.66 -7.70
N LYS A 24 -4.46 20.84 -7.23
CA LYS A 24 -5.06 21.89 -8.07
C LYS A 24 -4.17 22.37 -9.23
N ASN A 25 -2.86 22.19 -9.14
CA ASN A 25 -1.87 22.65 -10.11
C ASN A 25 -1.36 21.53 -11.05
N LEU A 26 -1.96 20.33 -11.01
CA LEU A 26 -1.60 19.27 -11.95
C LEU A 26 -1.99 19.68 -13.39
N LYS A 27 -1.21 19.22 -14.37
CA LYS A 27 -1.41 19.57 -15.78
C LYS A 27 -2.24 18.50 -16.48
N GLU A 28 -3.27 18.93 -17.22
CA GLU A 28 -4.20 18.02 -17.91
C GLU A 28 -3.56 17.20 -19.04
N ASP A 29 -2.47 17.69 -19.65
CA ASP A 29 -1.76 17.00 -20.73
C ASP A 29 -0.85 15.86 -20.24
N LYS A 30 -0.73 15.70 -18.92
CA LYS A 30 0.10 14.69 -18.28
C LYS A 30 -0.71 13.55 -17.69
N SER A 31 -0.02 12.44 -17.47
CA SER A 31 -0.54 11.28 -16.77
C SER A 31 0.12 11.17 -15.40
N TYR A 32 -0.61 10.65 -14.42
CA TYR A 32 -0.13 10.57 -13.04
C TYR A 32 -0.47 9.24 -12.36
N ASN A 33 0.35 8.83 -11.41
CA ASN A 33 -0.04 7.87 -10.38
C ASN A 33 -0.37 8.60 -9.10
N VAL A 34 -1.36 8.09 -8.37
CA VAL A 34 -1.81 8.62 -7.08
C VAL A 34 -1.64 7.54 -6.04
N ILE A 35 -1.00 7.90 -4.93
CA ILE A 35 -0.74 6.99 -3.81
C ILE A 35 -1.36 7.60 -2.56
N ILE A 36 -2.17 6.81 -1.88
CA ILE A 36 -2.71 7.11 -0.56
C ILE A 36 -2.31 5.97 0.35
N GLU A 37 -1.64 6.31 1.43
CA GLU A 37 -1.26 5.39 2.48
C GLU A 37 -1.87 5.85 3.80
N TYR A 38 -2.43 4.92 4.57
CA TYR A 38 -3.12 5.24 5.82
C TYR A 38 -2.95 4.12 6.84
N TYR A 39 -3.09 4.43 8.13
CA TYR A 39 -3.13 3.42 9.18
C TYR A 39 -4.43 2.62 9.11
N ASN A 40 -4.34 1.30 8.94
CA ASN A 40 -5.49 0.42 8.97
C ASN A 40 -5.59 -0.25 10.33
N GLU A 41 -6.41 0.34 11.21
CA GLU A 41 -6.68 -0.16 12.56
C GLU A 41 -7.24 -1.59 12.60
N LYS A 42 -7.74 -2.12 11.48
CA LYS A 42 -8.28 -3.49 11.44
C LYS A 42 -7.19 -4.57 11.39
N ILE A 43 -5.93 -4.20 11.18
CA ILE A 43 -4.77 -5.12 11.14
C ILE A 43 -4.24 -5.39 12.58
N LEU A 44 -5.11 -5.68 13.56
CA LEU A 44 -4.66 -5.88 14.95
C LEU A 44 -4.10 -7.30 15.19
N SER A 45 -2.78 -7.36 15.30
CA SER A 45 -1.86 -8.18 16.15
C SER A 45 -2.24 -9.59 16.62
N SER A 46 -3.19 -10.27 16.00
CA SER A 46 -3.54 -11.65 16.37
C SER A 46 -3.73 -12.48 15.13
N GLY A 47 -3.02 -13.62 15.07
CA GLY A 47 -2.75 -14.52 13.94
C GLY A 47 -3.90 -15.03 13.06
N GLN A 48 -5.09 -14.44 13.10
CA GLN A 48 -6.15 -14.55 12.09
C GLN A 48 -6.00 -13.48 10.98
N GLU A 49 -4.78 -12.96 10.78
CA GLU A 49 -4.44 -11.70 10.09
C GLU A 49 -4.73 -11.67 8.57
N LEU A 50 -4.80 -12.83 7.90
CA LEU A 50 -5.00 -12.90 6.45
C LEU A 50 -6.48 -12.84 6.05
N GLU A 51 -7.38 -13.41 6.84
CA GLU A 51 -8.83 -13.40 6.56
C GLU A 51 -9.45 -12.01 6.82
N ASN A 52 -8.80 -11.15 7.61
CA ASN A 52 -9.27 -9.81 7.92
C ASN A 52 -8.75 -8.73 6.95
N CYS A 53 -7.84 -9.07 6.03
CA CYS A 53 -7.30 -8.16 5.02
C CYS A 53 -8.17 -8.10 3.76
N GLU A 54 -9.49 -7.96 3.93
CA GLU A 54 -10.42 -7.79 2.83
C GLU A 54 -10.58 -6.32 2.43
N VAL A 55 -10.75 -6.08 1.13
CA VAL A 55 -11.10 -4.76 0.62
C VAL A 55 -12.52 -4.40 1.05
N SER A 56 -12.64 -3.42 1.92
CA SER A 56 -13.90 -2.90 2.44
C SER A 56 -14.65 -2.03 1.43
N LYS A 57 -15.97 -1.90 1.64
CA LYS A 57 -16.83 -1.01 0.85
C LYS A 57 -16.37 0.44 0.88
N ASP A 58 -15.85 0.92 2.01
CA ASP A 58 -15.43 2.31 2.17
C ASP A 58 -14.19 2.63 1.32
N GLN A 59 -13.23 1.69 1.21
CA GLN A 59 -12.10 1.82 0.29
C GLN A 59 -12.57 1.88 -1.18
N LEU A 60 -13.57 1.07 -1.56
CA LEU A 60 -14.14 1.13 -2.91
C LEU A 60 -14.86 2.45 -3.19
N LEU A 61 -15.53 3.02 -2.18
CA LEU A 61 -16.16 4.34 -2.28
C LEU A 61 -15.10 5.45 -2.40
N LEU A 62 -14.05 5.40 -1.58
CA LEU A 62 -12.92 6.33 -1.64
C LEU A 62 -12.27 6.34 -3.02
N LYS A 63 -11.96 5.15 -3.54
CA LYS A 63 -11.47 4.94 -4.91
C LYS A 63 -12.35 5.64 -5.94
N LYS A 64 -13.67 5.43 -5.88
CA LYS A 64 -14.62 6.04 -6.81
C LYS A 64 -14.63 7.56 -6.68
N LYS A 65 -14.64 8.11 -5.46
CA LYS A 65 -14.57 9.57 -5.23
C LYS A 65 -13.32 10.18 -5.85
N ILE A 66 -12.16 9.57 -5.64
CA ILE A 66 -10.88 10.06 -6.16
C ILE A 66 -10.83 10.00 -7.68
N ARG A 67 -11.21 8.86 -8.28
CA ARG A 67 -11.26 8.69 -9.74
C ARG A 67 -12.17 9.73 -10.38
N ASN A 68 -13.41 9.86 -9.89
CA ASN A 68 -14.37 10.84 -10.39
C ASN A 68 -13.84 12.28 -10.29
N PHE A 69 -13.12 12.61 -9.21
CA PHE A 69 -12.53 13.93 -9.05
C PHE A 69 -11.51 14.24 -10.17
N TYR A 70 -10.52 13.38 -10.39
CA TYR A 70 -9.52 13.62 -11.42
C TYR A 70 -10.11 13.56 -12.84
N GLU A 71 -11.05 12.65 -13.09
CA GLU A 71 -11.79 12.58 -14.36
C GLU A 71 -12.55 13.88 -14.65
N SER A 72 -13.21 14.47 -13.64
CA SER A 72 -13.90 15.76 -13.79
C SER A 72 -12.98 16.93 -14.11
N LYS A 73 -11.68 16.76 -13.87
CA LYS A 73 -10.62 17.74 -14.16
C LYS A 73 -9.83 17.38 -15.43
N ASN A 74 -10.25 16.36 -16.18
CA ASN A 74 -9.52 15.87 -17.35
C ASN A 74 -8.06 15.48 -17.03
N ILE A 75 -7.79 15.05 -15.79
CA ILE A 75 -6.48 14.58 -15.35
C ILE A 75 -6.45 13.07 -15.49
N ASN A 76 -5.50 12.56 -16.27
CA ASN A 76 -5.37 11.12 -16.50
C ASN A 76 -4.61 10.44 -15.36
N ILE A 77 -5.33 9.68 -14.53
CA ILE A 77 -4.71 8.83 -13.51
C ILE A 77 -4.47 7.43 -14.09
N LYS A 78 -3.21 7.02 -14.16
CA LYS A 78 -2.84 5.66 -14.57
C LYS A 78 -3.06 4.69 -13.42
N LYS A 79 -2.30 4.84 -12.34
CA LYS A 79 -2.44 3.97 -11.18
C LYS A 79 -2.96 4.72 -9.97
N LEU A 80 -3.94 4.13 -9.30
CA LEU A 80 -4.44 4.60 -8.02
C LEU A 80 -4.13 3.53 -6.97
N TYR A 81 -3.29 3.88 -6.01
CA TYR A 81 -2.91 3.06 -4.88
C TYR A 81 -3.64 3.54 -3.62
N ILE A 82 -4.38 2.64 -2.97
CA ILE A 82 -4.97 2.86 -1.64
C ILE A 82 -4.43 1.75 -0.75
N LEU A 83 -3.48 2.11 0.10
CA LEU A 83 -2.65 1.17 0.83
C LEU A 83 -2.86 1.38 2.33
N GLY A 84 -3.49 0.41 2.97
CA GLY A 84 -3.49 0.35 4.43
C GLY A 84 -2.14 -0.14 4.94
N SER A 85 -1.76 0.31 6.12
CA SER A 85 -0.48 0.07 6.76
C SER A 85 -0.68 -0.19 8.24
N LYS A 86 0.20 -0.99 8.85
CA LYS A 86 0.27 -1.15 10.31
C LYS A 86 1.14 -0.08 11.01
N ASP A 87 1.70 0.84 10.24
CA ASP A 87 2.54 1.90 10.75
C ASP A 87 1.73 2.88 11.61
N TYR A 88 1.90 2.80 12.93
CA TYR A 88 1.24 3.66 13.91
C TYR A 88 1.53 5.15 13.71
N THR A 89 2.59 5.53 12.99
CA THR A 89 2.86 6.94 12.67
C THR A 89 1.82 7.55 11.74
N LEU A 90 0.97 6.73 11.10
CA LEU A 90 -0.14 7.13 10.25
C LEU A 90 -1.50 7.13 10.96
N MET A 91 -1.54 6.91 12.28
CA MET A 91 -2.81 6.77 13.00
C MET A 91 -3.71 8.02 12.88
N GLU A 92 -3.09 9.20 12.81
CA GLU A 92 -3.77 10.50 12.66
C GLU A 92 -3.46 11.16 11.30
N GLU A 93 -2.73 10.49 10.41
CA GLU A 93 -2.25 11.05 9.15
C GLU A 93 -2.30 10.06 7.99
N ALA A 94 -2.56 10.56 6.77
CA ALA A 94 -2.35 9.82 5.54
C ALA A 94 -1.12 10.37 4.85
N ASN A 95 -0.30 9.49 4.29
CA ASN A 95 0.61 9.92 3.23
C ASN A 95 -0.17 10.00 1.93
N PHE A 96 -0.06 11.14 1.27
CA PHE A 96 -0.58 11.35 -0.06
C PHE A 96 0.57 11.70 -1.00
N ALA A 97 0.67 10.98 -2.11
CA ALA A 97 1.66 11.26 -3.13
C ALA A 97 1.05 11.24 -4.52
N VAL A 98 1.63 12.07 -5.38
CA VAL A 98 1.33 12.10 -6.82
C VAL A 98 2.64 12.17 -7.58
N GLU A 99 2.79 11.31 -8.56
CA GLU A 99 3.95 11.23 -9.43
C GLU A 99 3.50 11.25 -10.90
N GLU A 100 4.32 11.82 -11.77
CA GLU A 100 4.07 11.73 -13.21
C GLU A 100 4.29 10.28 -13.67
N ALA A 101 3.39 9.79 -14.52
CA ALA A 101 3.40 8.44 -15.06
C ALA A 101 3.58 8.47 -16.58
N ASP A 102 4.09 7.38 -17.16
CA ASP A 102 4.11 7.27 -18.60
C ASP A 102 2.67 7.12 -19.12
N THR A 103 2.33 7.94 -20.11
CA THR A 103 1.07 7.89 -20.86
C THR A 103 0.74 6.50 -21.43
N LYS A 104 1.74 5.64 -21.65
CA LYS A 104 1.56 4.26 -22.13
C LYS A 104 1.28 3.25 -21.03
N GLU A 105 1.42 3.63 -19.75
CA GLU A 105 1.10 2.72 -18.65
C GLU A 105 -0.37 2.31 -18.68
N GLU A 106 -0.60 1.05 -18.30
CA GLU A 106 -1.94 0.50 -18.14
C GLU A 106 -2.63 1.13 -16.93
N THR A 107 -3.90 1.49 -17.08
CA THR A 107 -4.69 2.03 -15.98
C THR A 107 -5.05 0.92 -15.01
N LYS A 108 -4.71 1.08 -13.73
CA LYS A 108 -4.99 0.09 -12.67
C LYS A 108 -5.42 0.74 -11.36
N ASP A 109 -6.30 0.06 -10.64
CA ASP A 109 -6.60 0.35 -9.25
C ASP A 109 -5.95 -0.74 -8.38
N ILE A 110 -5.18 -0.33 -7.39
CA ILE A 110 -4.42 -1.21 -6.51
C ILE A 110 -4.85 -0.86 -5.08
N ILE A 111 -5.70 -1.69 -4.50
CA ILE A 111 -6.22 -1.50 -3.15
C ILE A 111 -5.75 -2.66 -2.30
N TRP A 112 -4.94 -2.36 -1.31
CA TRP A 112 -4.44 -3.34 -0.36
C TRP A 112 -4.73 -2.85 1.05
N PRO A 113 -5.53 -3.60 1.84
CA PRO A 113 -5.77 -3.26 3.23
C PRO A 113 -4.51 -3.30 4.09
N CYS A 114 -3.49 -4.06 3.69
CA CYS A 114 -2.18 -4.12 4.34
C CYS A 114 -1.08 -4.20 3.26
N LYS A 115 -0.27 -3.16 3.13
CA LYS A 115 0.82 -3.07 2.15
C LYS A 115 1.96 -4.05 2.49
N GLU A 116 2.16 -4.32 3.77
CA GLU A 116 3.22 -5.22 4.25
C GLU A 116 3.01 -6.64 3.70
N ILE A 117 1.77 -7.14 3.69
CA ILE A 117 1.41 -8.42 3.06
C ILE A 117 1.65 -8.37 1.55
N PHE A 118 1.26 -7.29 0.89
CA PHE A 118 1.50 -7.14 -0.55
C PHE A 118 2.99 -7.20 -0.91
N PHE A 119 3.85 -6.52 -0.13
CA PHE A 119 5.29 -6.55 -0.36
C PHE A 119 5.89 -7.91 -0.02
N TYR A 120 5.43 -8.55 1.05
CA TYR A 120 5.82 -9.92 1.39
C TYR A 120 5.47 -10.90 0.28
N ASP A 121 4.25 -10.88 -0.27
CA ASP A 121 3.83 -11.77 -1.35
C ASP A 121 4.70 -11.56 -2.61
N GLY A 122 5.02 -10.30 -2.92
CA GLY A 122 5.93 -9.96 -4.02
C GLY A 122 7.33 -10.54 -3.82
N GLY A 123 7.91 -10.33 -2.64
CA GLY A 123 9.23 -10.87 -2.31
C GLY A 123 9.25 -12.40 -2.28
N LYS A 124 8.23 -13.02 -1.70
CA LYS A 124 8.09 -14.49 -1.66
C LYS A 124 8.05 -15.07 -3.07
N ARG A 125 7.32 -14.46 -4.01
CA ARG A 125 7.27 -14.94 -5.40
C ARG A 125 8.64 -14.93 -6.07
N ILE A 126 9.45 -13.91 -5.79
CA ILE A 126 10.83 -13.86 -6.28
C ILE A 126 11.65 -15.02 -5.70
N LEU A 127 11.51 -15.29 -4.40
CA LEU A 127 12.19 -16.42 -3.75
C LEU A 127 11.72 -17.77 -4.29
N ASP A 128 10.42 -17.92 -4.55
CA ASP A 128 9.84 -19.12 -5.16
C ASP A 128 10.45 -19.37 -6.55
N ASP A 129 10.56 -18.33 -7.38
CA ASP A 129 11.15 -18.41 -8.72
C ASP A 129 12.64 -18.76 -8.66
N MET A 130 13.40 -18.16 -7.73
CA MET A 130 14.83 -18.46 -7.53
C MET A 130 15.04 -19.91 -7.08
N LEU A 131 14.22 -20.41 -6.15
CA LEU A 131 14.27 -21.80 -5.70
C LEU A 131 13.91 -22.76 -6.86
N TYR A 132 12.86 -22.44 -7.63
CA TYR A 132 12.45 -23.23 -8.79
C TYR A 132 13.55 -23.32 -9.86
N ASN A 133 14.28 -22.23 -10.07
CA ASN A 133 15.39 -22.16 -11.02
C ASN A 133 16.72 -22.72 -10.46
N ASN A 134 16.74 -23.23 -9.21
CA ASN A 134 17.92 -23.69 -8.49
C ASN A 134 19.01 -22.60 -8.33
N GLU A 135 18.61 -21.33 -8.25
CA GLU A 135 19.52 -20.21 -7.97
C GLU A 135 19.90 -20.14 -6.49
N ILE A 136 18.99 -20.60 -5.62
CA ILE A 136 19.17 -20.76 -4.17
C ILE A 136 18.78 -22.17 -3.75
N ASP A 137 19.32 -22.64 -2.63
CA ASP A 137 18.90 -23.90 -2.02
C ASP A 137 17.75 -23.71 -1.03
N ILE A 138 17.23 -24.82 -0.49
CA ILE A 138 16.09 -24.80 0.43
C ILE A 138 16.42 -24.09 1.75
N VAL A 139 17.66 -24.20 2.23
CA VAL A 139 18.09 -23.59 3.49
C VAL A 139 18.20 -22.08 3.34
N GLU A 140 18.77 -21.63 2.23
CA GLU A 140 18.83 -20.22 1.86
C GLU A 140 17.42 -19.65 1.66
N TYR A 141 16.53 -20.35 0.96
CA TYR A 141 15.13 -19.95 0.79
C TYR A 141 14.43 -19.78 2.14
N GLU A 142 14.54 -20.74 3.06
CA GLU A 142 13.90 -20.65 4.38
C GLU A 142 14.41 -19.47 5.20
N ASN A 143 15.72 -19.22 5.19
CA ASN A 143 16.33 -18.07 5.87
C ASN A 143 15.84 -16.74 5.27
N GLN A 144 15.82 -16.62 3.94
CA GLN A 144 15.36 -15.40 3.27
C GLN A 144 13.86 -15.17 3.48
N ILE A 145 13.03 -16.21 3.52
CA ILE A 145 11.61 -16.10 3.88
C ILE A 145 11.45 -15.57 5.31
N LYS A 146 12.24 -16.07 6.27
CA LYS A 146 12.22 -15.57 7.64
C LYS A 146 12.61 -14.08 7.69
N THR A 147 13.69 -13.68 7.03
CA THR A 147 14.10 -12.26 6.93
C THR A 147 12.98 -11.41 6.32
N LEU A 148 12.35 -11.85 5.23
CA LEU A 148 11.27 -11.12 4.57
C LEU A 148 10.06 -10.92 5.49
N LYS A 149 9.68 -11.96 6.25
CA LYS A 149 8.61 -11.84 7.24
C LYS A 149 8.97 -10.84 8.34
N TYR A 150 10.22 -10.87 8.82
CA TYR A 150 10.68 -9.93 9.84
C TYR A 150 10.70 -8.47 9.35
N GLU A 151 11.23 -8.22 8.16
CA GLU A 151 11.30 -6.88 7.56
C GLU A 151 9.92 -6.22 7.44
N PHE A 152 8.91 -7.01 7.08
CA PHE A 152 7.53 -6.55 7.01
C PHE A 152 6.75 -6.76 8.32
N GLY A 153 7.43 -7.19 9.39
CA GLY A 153 6.93 -7.52 10.73
C GLY A 153 5.71 -8.45 10.74
N LEU A 154 5.68 -9.43 9.84
CA LEU A 154 4.72 -10.53 9.77
C LEU A 154 5.17 -11.72 10.63
N LEU A 155 6.08 -11.47 11.57
CA LEU A 155 6.63 -12.44 12.50
C LEU A 155 6.71 -11.74 13.86
N ASP A 156 5.89 -12.20 14.81
CA ASP A 156 5.77 -11.57 16.14
C ASP A 156 6.99 -11.86 17.03
N GLU A 157 7.75 -12.92 16.77
CA GLU A 157 8.83 -13.41 17.64
C GLU A 157 10.06 -13.82 16.82
N PHE A 158 10.87 -12.85 16.38
CA PHE A 158 12.22 -13.14 15.85
C PHE A 158 13.29 -13.11 16.95
N GLU A 159 12.98 -12.55 18.12
CA GLU A 159 13.96 -12.42 19.20
C GLU A 159 14.26 -13.75 19.90
N ASP A 160 13.28 -14.65 20.08
CA ASP A 160 13.49 -15.86 20.90
C ASP A 160 14.33 -16.95 20.21
N GLU A 161 14.34 -17.04 18.87
CA GLU A 161 15.16 -18.03 18.15
C GLU A 161 16.66 -17.63 18.04
N LEU A 162 16.98 -16.32 18.13
CA LEU A 162 18.37 -15.85 18.01
C LEU A 162 19.21 -16.04 19.28
N TYR A 163 18.57 -16.21 20.45
CA TYR A 163 19.26 -16.39 21.74
C TYR A 163 19.42 -17.86 22.18
N LEU A 164 19.02 -18.83 21.35
CA LEU A 164 19.08 -20.26 21.68
C LEU A 164 20.33 -21.00 21.14
N ASN A 165 21.35 -20.30 20.65
CA ASN A 165 22.64 -20.89 20.24
C ASN A 165 23.83 -20.37 21.06
#